data_AF-A0A7J9HCR9-F1
#
_entry.id   AF-A0A7J9HCR9-F1
#
_cell.length_a   1.000
_cell.length_b   1.000
_cell.length_c   1.000
_cell.angle_alpha   90.00
_cell.angle_beta   90.00
_cell.angle_gamma   90.00
#
_symmetry.space_group_name_H-M   'P 1'
#
loop_
_entity.id
_entity.type
_entity.pdbx_description
1 polymer ?
#
loop_
_entity_poly.entity_id
_entity_poly.type
_entity_poly.pdbx_seq_one_letter_code
_entity_poly.pdbx_strand_id
1 'polypeptide(L)'
;MAPPGEAITSTYTSRNNFPKPPKLSNDSLHRTVSDITFQLSKEVLDNYKETAAVTVDEKQLPPISEVEDAKCECCGMSEECTPEYIERVRNKFLGKWICGLCAEAVKEEMEKNGGKIEEALSAHMNTCARFNKFGRAYPALLTAEAMREILRKSSRSEGKSLRTKSFNPRDRSPGAQKNGGIARSSSCIPAITGEINDLTLSN
;
A
#
# COMPACT_ATOMS: atom_id res chain seq x y z
N MET A 1 38.68 -37.13 0.47
CA MET A 1 39.68 -36.25 1.10
C MET A 1 40.07 -35.20 0.08
N ALA A 2 39.73 -33.94 0.35
CA ALA A 2 40.15 -32.75 -0.39
C ALA A 2 40.48 -31.66 0.67
N PRO A 3 41.53 -30.84 0.49
CA PRO A 3 42.02 -29.95 1.54
C PRO A 3 41.15 -28.69 1.67
N PRO A 4 41.19 -27.98 2.82
CA PRO A 4 40.47 -26.72 2.97
C PRO A 4 41.22 -25.60 2.24
N GLY A 5 40.51 -24.87 1.37
CA GLY A 5 41.04 -23.71 0.67
C GLY A 5 41.12 -22.50 1.61
N GLU A 6 42.31 -21.91 1.71
CA GLU A 6 42.61 -20.72 2.49
C GLU A 6 41.93 -19.47 1.89
N ALA A 7 41.30 -18.67 2.75
CA ALA A 7 40.67 -17.42 2.35
C ALA A 7 41.75 -16.36 2.06
N ILE A 8 41.78 -15.87 0.83
CA ILE A 8 42.68 -14.80 0.40
C ILE A 8 42.12 -13.47 0.92
N THR A 9 42.72 -12.93 1.98
CA THR A 9 42.41 -11.60 2.51
C THR A 9 42.85 -10.55 1.49
N SER A 10 41.89 -9.99 0.75
CA SER A 10 42.15 -8.95 -0.23
C SER A 10 42.33 -7.60 0.46
N THR A 11 43.58 -7.18 0.65
CA THR A 11 43.95 -5.82 1.07
C THR A 11 43.75 -4.84 -0.10
N TYR A 12 42.54 -4.30 -0.23
CA TYR A 12 42.31 -3.06 -0.97
C TYR A 12 42.40 -1.88 0.00
N THR A 13 43.50 -1.14 -0.05
CA THR A 13 43.63 0.16 0.59
C THR A 13 42.75 1.18 -0.14
N SER A 14 41.54 1.45 0.38
CA SER A 14 40.71 2.57 -0.08
C SER A 14 41.28 3.89 0.45
N ARG A 15 42.09 4.59 -0.35
CA ARG A 15 42.44 6.00 -0.09
C ARG A 15 41.20 6.87 -0.34
N ASN A 16 40.40 7.10 0.69
CA ASN A 16 39.33 8.09 0.66
C ASN A 16 39.85 9.44 1.15
N ASN A 17 40.33 10.28 0.24
CA ASN A 17 40.60 11.70 0.51
C ASN A 17 39.31 12.52 0.34
N PHE A 18 38.38 12.39 1.28
CA PHE A 18 37.26 13.34 1.41
C PHE A 18 37.48 14.23 2.64
N PRO A 19 37.52 15.57 2.50
CA PRO A 19 37.62 16.45 3.65
C PRO A 19 36.33 16.35 4.48
N LYS A 20 36.49 16.11 5.79
CA LYS A 20 35.37 16.01 6.73
C LYS A 20 34.77 17.41 6.97
N PRO A 21 33.44 17.60 6.91
CA PRO A 21 32.85 18.92 7.11
C PRO A 21 33.04 19.39 8.56
N PRO A 22 33.19 20.71 8.80
CA PRO A 22 33.34 21.27 10.14
C PRO A 22 32.10 20.96 10.99
N LYS A 23 32.30 20.48 12.22
CA LYS A 23 31.20 20.35 13.19
C LYS A 23 30.84 21.73 13.71
N LEU A 24 29.61 22.18 13.42
CA LEU A 24 29.05 23.38 14.04
C LEU A 24 28.72 23.08 15.51
N SER A 25 29.07 24.00 16.40
CA SER A 25 28.72 23.92 17.82
C SER A 25 27.21 24.04 17.99
N ASN A 26 26.63 23.24 18.89
CA ASN A 26 25.20 23.30 19.22
C ASN A 26 24.84 24.43 20.20
N ASP A 27 25.80 25.24 20.64
CA ASP A 27 25.60 26.24 21.71
C ASP A 27 24.71 27.42 21.31
N SER A 28 24.23 27.53 20.07
CA SER A 28 23.33 28.61 19.62
C SER A 28 21.97 28.15 19.10
N LEU A 29 21.63 26.86 19.22
CA LEU A 29 20.33 26.32 18.80
C LEU A 29 19.28 26.57 19.89
N HIS A 30 18.76 27.79 19.96
CA HIS A 30 17.52 28.04 20.70
C HIS A 30 16.34 27.54 19.85
N ARG A 31 15.52 26.64 20.41
CA ARG A 31 14.22 26.29 19.80
C ARG A 31 13.43 27.58 19.67
N THR A 32 13.06 27.96 18.46
CA THR A 32 12.05 29.00 18.23
C THR A 32 10.74 28.49 18.80
N VAL A 33 10.33 29.04 19.94
CA VAL A 33 9.01 28.77 20.51
C VAL A 33 8.03 29.65 19.75
N SER A 34 7.09 29.05 19.03
CA SER A 34 6.02 29.77 18.35
C SER A 34 4.98 30.24 19.37
N ASP A 35 4.52 31.48 19.26
CA ASP A 35 3.48 32.07 20.12
C ASP A 35 2.16 31.28 20.09
N ILE A 36 1.95 30.49 19.03
CA ILE A 36 0.81 29.56 18.86
C ILE A 36 0.83 28.50 19.97
N THR A 37 2.00 28.02 20.37
CA THR A 37 2.15 27.00 21.43
C THR A 37 1.68 27.54 22.79
N PHE A 38 1.95 28.81 23.05
CA PHE A 38 1.55 29.48 24.29
C PHE A 38 0.05 29.81 24.29
N GLN A 39 -0.50 30.24 23.15
CA GLN A 39 -1.94 30.48 23.00
C GLN A 39 -2.77 29.20 23.14
N LEU A 40 -2.36 28.09 22.52
CA LEU A 40 -3.01 26.78 22.71
C LEU A 40 -2.98 26.32 24.17
N SER A 41 -1.84 26.50 24.84
CA SER A 41 -1.69 26.14 26.26
C SER A 41 -2.61 26.98 27.14
N LYS A 42 -2.79 28.26 26.83
CA LYS A 42 -3.66 29.18 27.57
C LYS A 42 -5.15 28.95 27.28
N GLU A 43 -5.53 28.68 26.04
CA GLU A 43 -6.92 28.37 25.66
C GLU A 43 -7.40 27.05 26.27
N VAL A 44 -6.52 26.05 26.37
CA VAL A 44 -6.79 24.82 27.15
C VAL A 44 -6.94 25.14 28.63
N LEU A 45 -6.16 26.11 29.14
CA LEU A 45 -6.20 26.56 30.52
C LEU A 45 -7.52 27.27 30.88
N ASP A 46 -8.01 28.11 29.97
CA ASP A 46 -9.19 28.93 30.20
C ASP A 46 -10.48 28.10 30.01
N ASN A 47 -10.50 27.14 29.07
CA ASN A 47 -11.63 26.19 28.90
C ASN A 47 -11.86 25.27 30.11
N TYR A 48 -10.81 24.87 30.85
CA TYR A 48 -11.02 24.07 32.06
C TYR A 48 -11.57 24.90 33.22
N LYS A 49 -11.30 26.20 33.28
CA LYS A 49 -11.76 27.07 34.37
C LYS A 49 -13.26 27.35 34.29
N GLU A 50 -13.80 27.45 33.08
CA GLU A 50 -15.22 27.72 32.86
C GLU A 50 -16.11 26.51 33.26
N THR A 51 -15.56 25.30 33.25
CA THR A 51 -16.28 24.07 33.63
C THR A 51 -16.07 23.65 35.09
N ALA A 52 -15.14 24.29 35.82
CA ALA A 52 -14.70 23.88 37.16
C ALA A 52 -15.13 24.84 38.29
N ALA A 53 -16.42 25.19 38.40
CA ALA A 53 -16.99 25.73 39.64
C ALA A 53 -17.11 24.66 40.76
N VAL A 54 -16.27 23.63 40.73
CA VAL A 54 -16.13 22.59 41.76
C VAL A 54 -14.64 22.45 42.04
N THR A 55 -14.28 22.69 43.29
CA THR A 55 -12.92 22.54 43.85
C THR A 55 -12.39 21.13 43.60
N VAL A 56 -11.45 20.97 42.66
CA VAL A 56 -10.70 19.74 42.48
C VAL A 56 -9.21 20.06 42.39
N ASP A 57 -8.46 19.38 43.23
CA ASP A 57 -7.01 19.29 43.36
C ASP A 57 -6.26 19.26 42.02
N GLU A 58 -5.27 20.15 41.85
CA GLU A 58 -4.47 20.41 40.64
C GLU A 58 -3.58 19.23 40.17
N LYS A 59 -3.81 18.00 40.63
CA LYS A 59 -2.99 16.83 40.27
C LYS A 59 -3.69 15.73 39.49
N GLN A 60 -4.98 15.86 39.21
CA GLN A 60 -5.68 14.83 38.44
C GLN A 60 -5.85 15.27 36.99
N LEU A 61 -4.88 14.89 36.15
CA LEU A 61 -5.07 14.84 34.71
C LEU A 61 -6.35 14.03 34.40
N PRO A 62 -7.14 14.42 33.39
CA PRO A 62 -8.32 13.64 32.99
C PRO A 62 -7.88 12.19 32.73
N PRO A 63 -8.70 11.18 33.11
CA PRO A 63 -8.36 9.79 32.89
C PRO A 63 -8.09 9.57 31.41
N ILE A 64 -6.86 9.20 31.07
CA ILE A 64 -6.56 8.70 29.73
C ILE A 64 -7.40 7.43 29.59
N SER A 65 -8.31 7.39 28.62
CA SER A 65 -9.02 6.16 28.28
C SER A 65 -7.95 5.12 28.00
N GLU A 66 -7.82 4.14 28.89
CA GLU A 66 -6.83 3.09 28.78
C GLU A 66 -7.12 2.32 27.50
N VAL A 67 -6.21 2.44 26.53
CA VAL A 67 -6.26 1.69 25.27
C VAL A 67 -5.51 0.38 25.46
N GLU A 68 -6.08 -0.69 24.92
CA GLU A 68 -5.51 -2.04 24.96
C GLU A 68 -5.19 -2.54 23.56
N ASP A 69 -4.10 -3.30 23.44
CA ASP A 69 -3.73 -4.00 22.21
C ASP A 69 -4.57 -5.26 22.03
N ALA A 70 -5.49 -5.24 21.05
CA ALA A 70 -6.39 -6.35 20.79
C ALA A 70 -6.11 -7.03 19.44
N LYS A 71 -5.84 -8.33 19.47
CA LYS A 71 -5.49 -9.11 18.26
C LYS A 71 -6.73 -9.56 17.49
N CYS A 72 -6.87 -9.11 16.25
CA CYS A 72 -7.96 -9.49 15.35
C CYS A 72 -8.01 -11.00 15.10
N GLU A 73 -9.18 -11.62 15.27
CA GLU A 73 -9.37 -13.06 15.06
C GLU A 73 -9.39 -13.48 13.57
N CYS A 74 -9.62 -12.54 12.65
CA CYS A 74 -9.61 -12.81 11.21
C CYS A 74 -8.18 -12.84 10.65
N CYS A 75 -7.44 -11.74 10.83
CA CYS A 75 -6.16 -11.53 10.16
C CYS A 75 -4.96 -11.57 11.13
N GLY A 76 -5.18 -11.66 12.44
CA GLY A 76 -4.11 -11.79 13.43
C GLY A 76 -3.27 -10.54 13.67
N MET A 77 -3.62 -9.39 13.07
CA MET A 77 -2.99 -8.10 13.37
C MET A 77 -3.55 -7.53 14.68
N SER A 78 -2.71 -6.86 15.45
CA SER A 78 -3.13 -6.12 16.65
C SER A 78 -3.55 -4.71 16.29
N GLU A 79 -4.54 -4.20 17.01
CA GLU A 79 -5.03 -2.81 16.92
C GLU A 79 -5.21 -2.27 18.35
N GLU A 80 -4.76 -1.05 18.59
CA GLU A 80 -4.94 -0.33 19.86
C GLU A 80 -6.38 0.19 19.94
N CYS A 81 -7.14 -0.25 20.93
CA CYS A 81 -8.58 0.05 21.03
C CYS A 81 -9.02 0.26 22.47
N THR A 82 -10.06 1.06 22.67
CA THR A 82 -10.69 1.17 23.99
C THR A 82 -11.52 -0.09 24.28
N PRO A 83 -11.61 -0.54 25.54
CA PRO A 83 -12.42 -1.69 25.94
C PRO A 83 -13.89 -1.58 25.49
N GLU A 84 -14.47 -0.39 25.53
CA GLU A 84 -15.87 -0.17 25.11
C GLU A 84 -16.04 -0.37 23.61
N TYR A 85 -15.02 -0.04 22.81
CA TYR A 85 -15.04 -0.32 21.38
C TYR A 85 -14.91 -1.82 21.12
N ILE A 86 -14.02 -2.51 21.84
CA ILE A 86 -13.85 -3.97 21.75
C ILE A 86 -15.17 -4.70 22.01
N GLU A 87 -15.85 -4.35 23.09
CA GLU A 87 -17.14 -4.95 23.45
C GLU A 87 -18.21 -4.69 22.37
N ARG A 88 -18.29 -3.46 21.86
CA ARG A 88 -19.23 -3.10 20.79
C ARG A 88 -18.99 -3.91 19.51
N VAL A 89 -17.74 -4.15 19.16
CA VAL A 89 -17.38 -4.96 17.99
C VAL A 89 -17.73 -6.43 18.24
N ARG A 90 -17.39 -6.99 19.41
CA ARG A 90 -17.76 -8.36 19.76
C ARG A 90 -19.26 -8.60 19.70
N ASN A 91 -20.06 -7.65 20.22
CA ASN A 91 -21.52 -7.72 20.17
C ASN A 91 -22.07 -7.73 18.72
N LYS A 92 -21.38 -7.08 17.78
CA LYS A 92 -21.75 -7.08 16.36
C LYS A 92 -21.34 -8.38 15.68
N PHE A 93 -20.14 -8.90 15.93
CA PHE A 93 -19.56 -10.00 15.16
C PHE A 93 -19.53 -11.34 15.91
N LEU A 94 -20.66 -11.74 16.47
CA LEU A 94 -20.85 -13.07 17.10
C LEU A 94 -19.84 -13.36 18.22
N GLY A 95 -19.52 -12.35 19.03
CA GLY A 95 -18.57 -12.44 20.14
C GLY A 95 -17.11 -12.30 19.72
N LYS A 96 -16.82 -12.15 18.42
CA LYS A 96 -15.44 -12.08 17.91
C LYS A 96 -14.92 -10.66 17.87
N TRP A 97 -13.68 -10.49 18.28
CA TRP A 97 -12.95 -9.23 18.06
C TRP A 97 -12.30 -9.24 16.67
N ILE A 98 -12.63 -8.24 15.86
CA ILE A 98 -12.05 -8.05 14.52
C ILE A 98 -11.60 -6.60 14.35
N CYS A 99 -10.49 -6.38 13.66
CA CYS A 99 -9.97 -5.03 13.39
C CYS A 99 -10.89 -4.24 12.45
N GLY A 100 -10.74 -2.91 12.43
CA GLY A 100 -11.59 -2.03 11.62
C GLY A 100 -11.64 -2.40 10.13
N LEU A 101 -10.51 -2.82 9.55
CA LEU A 101 -10.44 -3.25 8.15
C LEU A 101 -11.22 -4.56 7.89
N CYS A 102 -11.14 -5.52 8.80
CA CYS A 102 -11.90 -6.75 8.70
C CYS A 102 -13.40 -6.50 8.93
N ALA A 103 -13.77 -5.56 9.78
CA ALA A 103 -15.17 -5.19 10.01
C ALA A 103 -15.84 -4.65 8.74
N GLU A 104 -15.17 -3.74 8.02
CA GLU A 104 -15.68 -3.24 6.73
C GLU A 104 -15.76 -4.35 5.68
N ALA A 105 -14.76 -5.23 5.62
CA ALA A 105 -14.79 -6.36 4.69
C ALA A 105 -15.93 -7.34 5.01
N VAL A 106 -16.20 -7.64 6.28
CA VAL A 106 -17.34 -8.48 6.68
C VAL A 106 -18.66 -7.82 6.32
N LYS A 107 -18.77 -6.50 6.50
CA LYS A 107 -19.96 -5.74 6.09
C LYS A 107 -20.20 -5.84 4.58
N GLU A 108 -19.15 -5.75 3.76
CA GLU A 108 -19.24 -5.97 2.31
C GLU A 108 -19.68 -7.41 1.98
N GLU A 109 -19.14 -8.41 2.68
CA GLU A 109 -19.56 -9.80 2.53
C GLU A 109 -21.02 -10.04 2.98
N MET A 110 -21.52 -9.28 3.96
CA MET A 110 -22.93 -9.34 4.36
C MET A 110 -23.83 -8.86 3.23
N GLU A 111 -23.47 -7.79 2.53
CA GLU A 111 -24.23 -7.28 1.39
C GLU A 111 -24.29 -8.33 0.25
N LYS A 112 -23.19 -9.07 0.03
CA LYS A 112 -23.13 -10.16 -0.97
C LYS A 112 -23.95 -11.40 -0.59
N ASN A 113 -23.98 -11.76 0.69
CA ASN A 113 -24.59 -13.00 1.20
C ASN A 113 -26.02 -12.80 1.74
N GLY A 114 -26.72 -11.75 1.28
CA GLY A 114 -28.12 -11.51 1.66
C GLY A 114 -28.33 -11.13 3.13
N GLY A 115 -27.34 -10.47 3.75
CA GLY A 115 -27.43 -9.87 5.09
C GLY A 115 -27.11 -10.82 6.26
N LYS A 116 -26.73 -12.07 6.02
CA LYS A 116 -26.41 -13.02 7.08
C LYS A 116 -24.98 -12.80 7.61
N ILE A 117 -24.89 -12.34 8.85
CA ILE A 117 -23.60 -12.02 9.48
C ILE A 117 -22.70 -13.24 9.69
N GLU A 118 -23.27 -14.38 10.05
CA GLU A 118 -22.52 -15.61 10.28
C GLU A 118 -21.83 -16.11 9.00
N GLU A 119 -22.58 -16.14 7.90
CA GLU A 119 -22.08 -16.55 6.59
C GLU A 119 -20.99 -15.59 6.10
N ALA A 120 -21.24 -14.28 6.20
CA ALA A 120 -20.28 -13.24 5.82
C ALA A 120 -18.98 -13.29 6.65
N LEU A 121 -19.10 -13.44 7.97
CA LEU A 121 -17.95 -13.55 8.86
C LEU A 121 -17.13 -14.80 8.54
N SER A 122 -17.78 -15.95 8.33
CA SER A 122 -17.09 -17.19 7.99
C SER A 122 -16.37 -17.12 6.63
N ALA A 123 -17.00 -16.52 5.61
CA ALA A 123 -16.42 -16.31 4.29
C ALA A 123 -15.18 -15.41 4.35
N HIS A 124 -15.28 -14.31 5.11
CA HIS A 124 -14.15 -13.41 5.31
C HIS A 124 -13.01 -14.09 6.09
N MET A 125 -13.31 -14.81 7.18
CA MET A 125 -12.30 -15.55 7.96
C MET A 125 -11.55 -16.56 7.10
N ASN A 126 -12.24 -17.30 6.22
CA ASN A 126 -11.60 -18.24 5.30
C ASN A 126 -10.66 -17.52 4.32
N THR A 127 -11.13 -16.41 3.75
CA THR A 127 -10.33 -15.57 2.84
C THR A 127 -9.08 -15.02 3.53
N CYS A 128 -9.23 -14.50 4.75
CA CYS A 128 -8.13 -14.03 5.59
C CYS A 128 -7.15 -15.17 5.94
N ALA A 129 -7.63 -16.35 6.30
CA ALA A 129 -6.78 -17.50 6.59
C ALA A 129 -5.94 -17.91 5.38
N ARG A 130 -6.54 -17.94 4.18
CA ARG A 130 -5.83 -18.19 2.92
C ARG A 130 -4.78 -17.12 2.65
N PHE A 131 -5.15 -15.85 2.82
CA PHE A 131 -4.22 -14.73 2.63
C PHE A 131 -3.06 -14.77 3.63
N ASN A 132 -3.30 -15.09 4.89
CA ASN A 132 -2.26 -15.17 5.90
C ASN A 132 -1.28 -16.33 5.63
N LYS A 133 -1.80 -17.48 5.18
CA LYS A 133 -0.99 -18.66 4.85
C LYS A 133 -0.08 -18.46 3.63
N PHE A 134 -0.57 -17.79 2.59
CA PHE A 134 0.16 -17.68 1.32
C PHE A 134 0.53 -16.24 0.97
N GLY A 135 -0.43 -15.32 1.03
CA GLY A 135 -0.22 -13.92 0.63
C GLY A 135 0.75 -13.16 1.52
N ARG A 136 0.65 -13.32 2.85
CA ARG A 136 1.61 -12.69 3.78
C ARG A 136 2.92 -13.44 3.91
N ALA A 137 2.87 -14.77 4.01
CA ALA A 137 4.07 -15.57 4.20
C ALA A 137 4.96 -15.63 2.95
N TYR A 138 4.36 -15.59 1.75
CA TYR A 138 5.07 -15.77 0.48
C TYR A 138 4.60 -14.77 -0.60
N PRO A 139 4.75 -13.45 -0.38
CA PRO A 139 4.25 -12.43 -1.30
C PRO A 139 4.85 -12.52 -2.72
N ALA A 140 6.12 -12.94 -2.83
CA ALA A 140 6.79 -13.15 -4.11
C ALA A 140 6.15 -14.28 -4.94
N LEU A 141 5.76 -15.38 -4.30
CA LEU A 141 5.09 -16.50 -4.98
C LEU A 141 3.70 -16.10 -5.46
N LEU A 142 2.95 -15.36 -4.64
CA LEU A 142 1.63 -14.85 -5.04
C LEU A 142 1.73 -13.90 -6.24
N THR A 143 2.76 -13.04 -6.25
CA THR A 143 3.02 -12.12 -7.36
C THR A 143 3.40 -12.88 -8.63
N ALA A 144 4.30 -13.86 -8.52
CA ALA A 144 4.71 -14.71 -9.64
C ALA A 144 3.52 -15.52 -10.19
N GLU A 145 2.65 -16.02 -9.33
CA GLU A 145 1.43 -16.72 -9.74
C GLU A 145 0.46 -15.79 -10.49
N ALA A 146 0.25 -14.57 -10.00
CA ALA A 146 -0.57 -13.58 -10.68
C ALA A 146 -0.01 -13.23 -12.07
N MET A 147 1.31 -13.01 -12.17
CA MET A 147 1.98 -12.78 -13.46
C MET A 147 1.81 -13.98 -14.40
N ARG A 148 1.98 -15.21 -13.89
CA ARG A 148 1.76 -16.43 -14.66
C ARG A 148 0.33 -16.53 -15.18
N GLU A 149 -0.66 -16.16 -14.37
CA GLU A 149 -2.07 -16.19 -14.78
C GLU A 149 -2.37 -15.16 -15.88
N ILE A 150 -1.81 -13.95 -15.78
CA ILE A 150 -1.93 -12.91 -16.81
C ILE A 150 -1.37 -13.40 -18.13
N LEU A 151 -0.15 -13.96 -18.14
CA LEU A 151 0.49 -14.49 -19.34
C LEU A 151 -0.27 -15.69 -19.93
N ARG A 152 -0.87 -16.54 -19.08
CA ARG A 152 -1.70 -17.68 -19.53
C ARG A 152 -3.03 -17.23 -20.12
N LYS A 153 -3.64 -16.17 -19.60
CA LYS A 153 -4.87 -15.58 -20.14
C LYS A 153 -4.59 -14.89 -21.47
N SER A 154 -3.50 -14.14 -21.60
CA SER A 154 -3.12 -13.49 -22.86
C SER A 154 -2.80 -14.48 -23.97
N SER A 155 -2.09 -15.58 -23.68
CA SER A 155 -1.79 -16.61 -24.69
C SER A 155 -3.01 -17.40 -25.14
N ARG A 156 -4.03 -17.56 -24.28
CA ARG A 156 -5.30 -18.21 -24.64
C ARG A 156 -6.23 -17.32 -25.47
N SER A 157 -6.10 -15.99 -25.35
CA SER A 157 -6.84 -15.06 -26.20
C SER A 157 -6.31 -14.95 -27.63
N GLU A 158 -5.11 -15.43 -27.93
CA GLU A 158 -4.57 -15.44 -29.30
C GLU A 158 -5.26 -16.48 -30.21
N GLY A 159 -5.87 -17.53 -29.65
CA GLY A 159 -6.62 -18.54 -30.41
C GLY A 159 -8.12 -18.26 -30.59
N LYS A 160 -8.67 -17.27 -29.87
CA LYS A 160 -10.01 -16.74 -30.09
C LYS A 160 -9.88 -15.24 -30.29
N SER A 161 -9.56 -14.86 -31.52
CA SER A 161 -9.68 -13.50 -32.04
C SER A 161 -11.11 -12.98 -31.85
N LEU A 162 -11.43 -12.54 -30.63
CA LEU A 162 -12.26 -11.38 -30.45
C LEU A 162 -11.40 -10.22 -30.91
N ARG A 163 -11.41 -10.00 -32.23
CA ARG A 163 -11.00 -8.75 -32.84
C ARG A 163 -11.52 -7.64 -31.96
N THR A 164 -10.63 -7.02 -31.18
CA THR A 164 -10.91 -5.81 -30.42
C THR A 164 -11.57 -4.87 -31.43
N LYS A 165 -12.89 -4.70 -31.31
CA LYS A 165 -13.56 -3.59 -31.97
C LYS A 165 -12.98 -2.38 -31.24
N SER A 166 -11.94 -1.80 -31.83
CA SER A 166 -11.50 -0.46 -31.45
C SER A 166 -12.76 0.40 -31.38
N PHE A 167 -13.07 0.93 -30.21
CA PHE A 167 -14.14 1.90 -30.02
C PHE A 167 -13.72 3.21 -30.70
N ASN A 168 -13.70 3.21 -32.02
CA ASN A 168 -13.69 4.42 -32.82
C ASN A 168 -15.15 4.66 -33.21
N PRO A 169 -15.79 5.73 -32.71
CA PRO A 169 -17.06 6.19 -33.24
C PRO A 169 -16.80 6.72 -34.65
N ARG A 170 -16.77 5.82 -35.64
CA ARG A 170 -16.76 6.22 -37.04
C ARG A 170 -18.20 6.30 -37.49
N ASP A 171 -18.64 7.54 -37.65
CA ASP A 171 -19.88 7.95 -38.28
C ASP A 171 -20.26 7.02 -39.44
N ARG A 172 -21.47 6.47 -39.38
CA ARG A 172 -22.06 5.73 -40.49
C ARG A 172 -22.66 6.73 -41.47
N SER A 173 -21.83 7.27 -42.35
CA SER A 173 -22.29 7.96 -43.56
C SER A 173 -21.88 7.14 -44.80
N PRO A 174 -22.83 6.70 -45.65
CA PRO A 174 -22.51 5.98 -46.87
C PRO A 174 -22.03 6.98 -47.93
N GLY A 175 -20.72 7.15 -48.02
CA GLY A 175 -20.08 7.94 -49.08
C GLY A 175 -19.08 8.95 -48.56
N ALA A 176 -17.88 8.50 -48.19
CA ALA A 176 -16.73 9.40 -48.04
C ALA A 176 -15.44 8.65 -48.36
N GLN A 177 -14.61 9.30 -49.17
CA GLN A 177 -13.41 8.76 -49.80
C GLN A 177 -12.34 8.36 -48.78
N LYS A 178 -11.56 7.34 -49.15
CA LYS A 178 -10.50 6.72 -48.36
C LYS A 178 -9.21 7.56 -48.32
N ASN A 179 -9.26 8.83 -47.93
CA ASN A 179 -8.05 9.65 -47.81
C ASN A 179 -7.96 10.21 -46.39
N GLY A 180 -7.26 9.49 -45.52
CA GLY A 180 -7.05 9.89 -44.13
C GLY A 180 -5.95 9.06 -43.49
N GLY A 181 -4.79 9.01 -44.14
CA GLY A 181 -3.57 8.53 -43.51
C GLY A 181 -3.17 9.55 -42.43
N ILE A 182 -3.13 9.11 -41.18
CA ILE A 182 -2.55 9.91 -40.10
C ILE A 182 -1.06 10.04 -40.44
N ALA A 183 -0.63 11.24 -40.82
CA ALA A 183 0.78 11.55 -40.96
C ALA A 183 1.44 11.33 -39.58
N ARG A 184 2.29 10.30 -39.50
CA ARG A 184 3.05 10.00 -38.28
C ARG A 184 4.07 11.12 -38.08
N SER A 185 4.05 11.75 -36.91
CA SER A 185 5.15 12.59 -36.44
C SER A 185 6.44 11.76 -36.48
N SER A 186 7.50 12.29 -37.07
CA SER A 186 8.81 11.65 -37.26
C SER A 186 9.58 11.36 -35.96
N SER A 187 8.96 11.55 -34.78
CA SER A 187 9.63 11.50 -33.49
C SER A 187 9.71 10.09 -32.87
N CYS A 188 9.07 9.09 -33.45
CA CYS A 188 9.12 7.71 -32.96
C CYS A 188 9.47 6.74 -34.09
N ILE A 189 10.73 6.78 -34.52
CA ILE A 189 11.36 5.71 -35.29
C ILE A 189 11.99 4.73 -34.29
N PRO A 190 11.50 3.49 -34.17
CA PRO A 190 12.17 2.45 -33.40
C PRO A 190 13.52 2.14 -34.07
N ALA A 191 14.61 2.11 -33.31
CA ALA A 191 15.99 1.92 -33.79
C ALA A 191 16.29 0.52 -34.38
N ILE A 192 15.28 -0.23 -34.82
CA ILE A 192 15.39 -1.67 -35.13
C ILE A 192 15.34 -1.98 -36.63
N THR A 193 15.28 -0.97 -37.51
CA THR A 193 15.30 -1.20 -38.97
C THR A 193 16.39 -0.42 -39.72
N GLY A 194 17.40 0.10 -39.01
CA GLY A 194 18.52 0.82 -39.64
C GLY A 194 19.55 -0.08 -40.33
N GLU A 195 19.65 -1.35 -39.95
CA GLU A 195 20.81 -2.19 -40.29
C GLU A 195 20.60 -3.17 -41.45
N ILE A 196 19.53 -3.03 -42.26
CA ILE A 196 19.25 -4.00 -43.34
C ILE A 196 19.66 -3.47 -44.73
N ASN A 197 20.06 -2.20 -44.87
CA ASN A 197 20.33 -1.61 -46.19
C ASN A 197 21.82 -1.57 -46.63
N ASP A 198 22.77 -2.01 -45.80
CA ASP A 198 24.22 -1.93 -46.14
C ASP A 198 24.83 -3.26 -46.63
N LEU A 199 24.03 -4.21 -47.10
CA LEU A 199 24.51 -5.41 -47.79
C LEU A 199 24.10 -5.42 -49.26
N THR A 200 24.52 -4.39 -50.00
CA THR A 200 24.65 -4.50 -51.46
C THR A 200 25.98 -5.20 -51.77
N LEU A 201 25.88 -6.51 -52.00
CA LEU A 201 26.91 -7.31 -52.66
C LEU A 201 27.32 -6.62 -53.97
N SER A 202 28.58 -6.18 -54.03
CA SER A 202 29.24 -5.78 -55.26
C SER A 202 29.54 -7.04 -56.08
N ASN A 203 29.03 -7.10 -57.32
CA ASN A 203 29.48 -8.05 -58.34
C ASN A 203 30.84 -7.62 -58.90
#